data_AF-A0A3B9WN37-F1
#
_entry.id   AF-A0A3B9WN37-F1
#
_cell.length_a   1.000
_cell.length_b   1.000
_cell.length_c   1.000
_cell.angle_alpha   90.00
_cell.angle_beta   90.00
_cell.angle_gamma   90.00
#
_symmetry.space_group_name_H-M   'P 1'
#
loop_
_entity.id
_entity.type
_entity.pdbx_description
1 polymer ?
#
loop_
_entity_poly.entity_id
_entity_poly.type
_entity_poly.pdbx_seq_one_letter_code
_entity_poly.pdbx_strand_id
1 'polypeptide(L)'
;KDAVFGEAEQVHNGVHVQEEISGRISNTDERALGEAVITFLSKKFGATPLYARIDMVTNIDGVPEIMEVELTEPSLYLHLGDDSPARAATVLATAAGATHR
;
A
#
# COMPACT_ATOMS: atom_id res chain seq x y z
N LYS A 1 -3.81 29.15 0.39
CA LYS A 1 -2.64 28.24 0.35
C LYS A 1 -2.99 27.25 -0.73
N ASP A 2 -2.66 27.62 -1.96
CA ASP A 2 -3.15 26.96 -3.16
C ASP A 2 -2.52 25.58 -3.28
N ALA A 3 -3.29 24.64 -3.83
CA ALA A 3 -2.90 23.25 -3.97
C ALA A 3 -1.55 23.14 -4.69
N VAL A 4 -0.68 22.29 -4.15
CA VAL A 4 0.72 22.28 -4.55
C VAL A 4 0.91 21.87 -6.01
N PHE A 5 0.03 21.09 -6.66
CA PHE A 5 -0.02 20.97 -8.13
C PHE A 5 -1.41 20.53 -8.62
N GLY A 6 -2.18 21.43 -9.25
CA GLY A 6 -3.42 21.09 -9.98
C GLY A 6 -4.43 22.23 -10.09
N GLU A 7 -5.09 22.38 -11.25
CA GLU A 7 -6.12 23.43 -11.48
C GLU A 7 -7.53 23.02 -11.01
N ALA A 8 -7.72 21.78 -10.56
CA ALA A 8 -9.02 21.27 -10.14
C ALA A 8 -9.36 21.71 -8.70
N GLU A 9 -10.58 22.22 -8.51
CA GLU A 9 -11.14 22.52 -7.18
C GLU A 9 -11.15 21.24 -6.33
N GLN A 10 -10.43 21.28 -5.21
CA GLN A 10 -10.27 20.14 -4.32
C GLN A 10 -11.30 20.20 -3.20
N VAL A 11 -12.01 19.09 -2.96
CA VAL A 11 -12.85 18.97 -1.75
C VAL A 11 -11.92 19.00 -0.53
N HIS A 12 -12.09 20.00 0.33
CA HIS A 12 -11.24 20.19 1.50
C HIS A 12 -12.02 20.59 2.74
N ASN A 13 -11.53 20.22 3.93
CA ASN A 13 -12.09 20.68 5.21
C ASN A 13 -11.29 21.83 5.85
N GLY A 14 -10.31 22.38 5.11
CA GLY A 14 -9.43 23.48 5.54
C GLY A 14 -8.00 23.05 5.85
N VAL A 15 -7.77 21.80 6.26
CA VAL A 15 -6.43 21.22 6.47
C VAL A 15 -6.19 19.93 5.70
N HIS A 16 -7.25 19.21 5.32
CA HIS A 16 -7.17 18.00 4.52
C HIS A 16 -7.77 18.21 3.13
N VAL A 17 -7.08 17.69 2.12
CA VAL A 17 -7.59 17.51 0.76
C VAL A 17 -8.05 16.06 0.63
N GLN A 18 -9.21 15.84 0.02
CA GLN A 18 -9.66 14.49 -0.28
C GLN A 18 -8.79 13.89 -1.39
N GLU A 19 -8.13 12.77 -1.10
CA GLU A 19 -7.37 12.03 -2.10
C GLU A 19 -8.31 11.28 -3.04
N GLU A 20 -8.05 11.36 -4.34
CA GLU A 20 -8.69 10.49 -5.34
C GLU A 20 -7.82 9.25 -5.56
N ILE A 21 -8.25 8.13 -4.97
CA ILE A 21 -7.57 6.83 -5.10
C ILE A 21 -8.43 5.93 -5.98
N SER A 22 -7.85 5.46 -7.09
CA SER A 22 -8.48 4.51 -8.01
C SER A 22 -7.78 3.15 -7.97
N GLY A 23 -8.51 2.10 -8.31
CA GLY A 23 -7.93 0.76 -8.47
C GLY A 23 -6.83 0.75 -9.54
N ARG A 24 -5.79 -0.05 -9.31
CA ARG A 24 -4.71 -0.32 -10.25
C ARG A 24 -4.44 -1.82 -10.29
N ILE A 25 -4.07 -2.33 -11.46
CA ILE A 25 -3.56 -3.69 -11.63
C ILE A 25 -2.06 -3.58 -11.82
N SER A 26 -1.29 -4.16 -10.90
CA SER A 26 0.16 -4.19 -11.01
C SER A 26 0.59 -5.00 -12.23
N ASN A 27 1.56 -4.50 -13.00
CA ASN A 27 2.22 -5.29 -14.03
C ASN A 27 3.21 -6.30 -13.41
N THR A 28 3.84 -7.12 -14.25
CA THR A 28 4.77 -8.18 -13.80
C THR A 28 5.98 -7.62 -13.05
N ASP A 29 6.56 -6.51 -13.50
CA ASP A 29 7.77 -5.94 -12.90
C ASP A 29 7.47 -5.26 -11.57
N GLU A 30 6.34 -4.55 -11.47
CA GLU A 30 5.83 -3.99 -10.21
C GLU A 30 5.55 -5.10 -9.21
N ARG A 31 4.92 -6.19 -9.65
CA ARG A 31 4.67 -7.36 -8.79
C ARG A 31 5.97 -7.97 -8.29
N ALA A 32 6.96 -8.16 -9.18
CA ALA A 32 8.26 -8.72 -8.85
C ALA A 32 9.03 -7.84 -7.86
N LEU A 33 9.01 -6.51 -8.04
CA LEU A 33 9.59 -5.57 -7.08
C LEU A 33 8.92 -5.70 -5.71
N GLY A 34 7.58 -5.79 -5.68
CA GLY A 34 6.82 -6.00 -4.45
C GLY A 34 7.22 -7.28 -3.71
N GLU A 35 7.40 -8.39 -4.42
CA GLU A 35 7.88 -9.66 -3.85
C GLU A 35 9.31 -9.55 -3.29
N ALA A 36 10.19 -8.84 -4.00
CA ALA A 36 11.57 -8.60 -3.55
C ALA A 36 11.60 -7.79 -2.24
N VAL A 37 10.75 -6.78 -2.11
CA VAL A 37 10.61 -5.99 -0.88
C VAL A 37 10.11 -6.86 0.28
N ILE A 38 9.04 -7.65 0.08
CA ILE A 38 8.55 -8.56 1.12
C ILE A 38 9.65 -9.54 1.55
N THR A 39 10.38 -10.12 0.60
CA THR A 39 11.51 -11.03 0.90
C THR A 39 12.60 -10.33 1.72
N PHE A 40 12.93 -9.09 1.37
CA PHE A 40 13.89 -8.28 2.13
C PHE A 40 13.41 -8.01 3.56
N LEU A 41 12.14 -7.60 3.73
CA LEU A 41 11.55 -7.32 5.04
C LEU A 41 11.52 -8.57 5.93
N SER A 42 11.11 -9.72 5.38
CA SER A 42 11.12 -10.99 6.09
C SER A 42 12.50 -11.35 6.62
N LYS A 43 13.54 -11.16 5.79
CA LYS A 43 14.94 -11.40 6.19
C LYS A 43 15.42 -10.39 7.24
N LYS A 44 15.09 -9.11 7.06
CA LYS A 44 15.54 -8.01 7.92
C LYS A 44 14.96 -8.11 9.34
N PHE A 45 13.68 -8.47 9.45
CA PHE A 45 12.95 -8.48 10.72
C PHE A 45 12.71 -9.89 11.28
N GLY A 46 13.15 -10.93 10.57
CA GLY A 46 13.01 -12.33 11.00
C GLY A 46 11.58 -12.88 10.94
N ALA A 47 10.64 -12.12 10.38
CA ALA A 47 9.24 -12.50 10.20
C ALA A 47 8.64 -11.79 8.98
N THR A 48 7.76 -12.49 8.27
CA THR A 48 7.01 -11.88 7.16
C THR A 48 5.93 -10.96 7.73
N PRO A 49 5.81 -9.71 7.25
CA PRO A 49 4.77 -8.80 7.71
C PRO A 49 3.38 -9.33 7.33
N LEU A 50 2.39 -9.12 8.19
CA LEU A 50 0.99 -9.52 7.93
C LEU A 50 0.41 -8.77 6.72
N TYR A 51 0.83 -7.52 6.55
CA TYR A 51 0.48 -6.63 5.46
C TYR A 51 1.62 -5.64 5.23
N ALA A 52 1.69 -5.09 4.02
CA ALA A 52 2.53 -3.96 3.67
C ALA A 52 1.88 -3.22 2.51
N ARG A 53 1.97 -1.88 2.48
CA ARG A 53 1.76 -1.11 1.25
C ARG A 53 3.13 -0.73 0.69
N ILE A 54 3.35 -1.02 -0.59
CA ILE A 54 4.61 -0.75 -1.28
C ILE A 54 4.24 0.16 -2.44
N ASP A 55 4.54 1.44 -2.28
CA ASP A 55 4.23 2.46 -3.28
C ASP A 55 5.41 2.60 -4.23
N MET A 56 5.10 2.63 -5.52
CA MET A 56 6.08 2.61 -6.59
C MET A 56 5.83 3.77 -7.55
N VAL A 57 6.91 4.22 -8.18
CA VAL A 57 6.87 5.11 -9.33
C VAL A 57 7.65 4.50 -10.48
N THR A 58 7.22 4.76 -11.71
CA THR A 58 7.96 4.32 -12.89
C THR A 58 8.98 5.38 -13.26
N ASN A 59 10.25 4.98 -13.39
CA ASN A 59 11.31 5.90 -13.82
C ASN A 59 11.24 6.18 -15.34
N ILE A 60 12.16 7.00 -15.84
CA ILE A 60 12.18 7.42 -17.26
C ILE A 60 12.40 6.26 -18.24
N ASP A 61 12.99 5.16 -17.78
CA ASP A 61 13.26 3.96 -18.57
C ASP A 61 12.13 2.93 -18.48
N GLY A 62 11.02 3.26 -17.80
CA GLY A 62 9.88 2.35 -17.64
C GLY A 62 10.03 1.34 -16.49
N VAL A 63 11.06 1.47 -15.66
CA VAL A 63 11.35 0.52 -14.56
C VAL A 63 10.65 1.00 -13.28
N PRO A 64 9.94 0.12 -12.55
CA PRO A 64 9.36 0.48 -11.26
C PRO A 64 10.45 0.66 -10.19
N GLU A 65 10.33 1.72 -9.41
CA GLU A 65 11.18 2.06 -8.28
C GLU A 65 10.34 2.31 -7.03
N ILE A 66 10.88 1.97 -5.85
CA ILE A 66 10.20 2.16 -4.56
C ILE A 66 10.16 3.65 -4.23
N MET A 67 8.96 4.16 -3.98
CA MET A 67 8.74 5.49 -3.42
C MET A 67 8.57 5.44 -1.90
N GLU A 68 7.75 4.50 -1.41
CA GLU A 68 7.44 4.36 0.01
C GLU A 68 7.10 2.91 0.39
N VAL A 69 7.35 2.55 1.65
CA VAL A 69 6.91 1.28 2.24
C VAL A 69 6.27 1.56 3.61
N GLU A 70 4.98 1.29 3.74
CA GLU A 70 4.22 1.45 4.97
C GLU A 70 3.90 0.08 5.61
N LEU A 71 4.28 -0.09 6.88
CA LEU A 71 4.17 -1.37 7.61
C LEU A 71 3.30 -1.31 8.87
N THR A 72 3.00 -0.13 9.39
CA THR A 72 2.35 0.03 10.70
C THR A 72 0.90 0.50 10.57
N GLU A 73 0.67 1.58 9.83
CA GLU A 73 -0.67 2.18 9.69
C GLU A 73 -1.02 2.49 8.23
N PRO A 74 -0.89 1.53 7.29
CA PRO A 74 -1.13 1.82 5.89
C PRO A 74 -2.60 2.04 5.58
N SER A 75 -2.88 2.99 4.68
CA SER A 75 -4.16 2.99 3.95
C SER A 75 -4.13 1.87 2.93
N LEU A 76 -4.72 0.72 3.26
CA LEU A 76 -4.72 -0.51 2.44
C LEU A 76 -5.71 -0.51 1.27
N TYR A 77 -6.55 0.52 1.17
CA TYR A 77 -7.56 0.67 0.11
C TYR A 77 -8.40 -0.58 -0.17
N LEU A 78 -8.84 -1.27 0.89
CA LEU A 78 -9.50 -2.58 0.80
C LEU A 78 -10.75 -2.58 -0.09
N HIS A 79 -11.40 -1.43 -0.28
CA HIS A 79 -12.59 -1.28 -1.11
C HIS A 79 -12.31 -1.35 -2.62
N LEU A 80 -11.05 -1.29 -3.05
CA LEU A 80 -10.67 -1.28 -4.48
C LEU A 80 -10.46 -2.69 -5.08
N GLY A 81 -10.47 -3.74 -4.27
CA GLY A 81 -10.34 -5.11 -4.76
C GLY A 81 -11.35 -6.05 -4.11
N ASP A 82 -12.03 -6.85 -4.92
CA ASP A 82 -13.20 -7.64 -4.53
C ASP A 82 -13.01 -8.44 -3.22
N ASP A 83 -11.93 -9.21 -3.12
CA ASP A 83 -11.65 -10.05 -1.95
C ASP A 83 -10.67 -9.41 -0.94
N SER A 84 -10.22 -8.18 -1.19
CA SER A 84 -9.24 -7.51 -0.34
C SER A 84 -9.69 -7.37 1.13
N PRO A 85 -10.94 -6.99 1.44
CA PRO A 85 -11.40 -6.90 2.84
C PRO A 85 -11.41 -8.27 3.53
N ALA A 86 -11.86 -9.32 2.83
CA ALA A 86 -11.94 -10.68 3.36
C ALA A 86 -10.54 -11.27 3.64
N ARG A 87 -9.57 -11.05 2.74
CA ARG A 87 -8.17 -11.46 2.96
C ARG A 87 -7.55 -10.76 4.16
N ALA A 88 -7.75 -9.44 4.28
CA ALA A 88 -7.24 -8.67 5.42
C ALA A 88 -7.85 -9.16 6.75
N ALA A 89 -9.17 -9.32 6.81
CA ALA A 89 -9.85 -9.82 8.00
C ALA A 89 -9.34 -11.20 8.43
N THR A 90 -9.12 -12.11 7.47
CA THR A 90 -8.63 -13.47 7.73
C THR A 90 -7.23 -13.45 8.37
N VAL A 91 -6.30 -12.67 7.81
CA VAL A 91 -4.92 -12.58 8.30
C VAL A 91 -4.88 -11.91 9.69
N LEU A 92 -5.65 -10.85 9.90
CA LEU A 92 -5.74 -10.17 11.19
C LEU A 92 -6.34 -11.06 12.28
N ALA A 93 -7.43 -11.79 11.98
CA ALA A 93 -8.04 -12.73 12.91
C ALA A 93 -7.07 -13.87 13.28
N THR A 94 -6.32 -14.38 12.30
CA THR A 94 -5.30 -15.41 12.52
C THR A 94 -4.19 -14.90 13.44
N ALA A 95 -3.68 -13.69 13.20
CA ALA A 95 -2.63 -13.09 14.02
C ALA A 95 -3.12 -12.83 15.47
N ALA A 96 -4.31 -12.25 15.64
CA ALA A 96 -4.90 -12.02 16.95
C ALA A 96 -5.09 -13.33 17.73
N GLY A 97 -5.56 -14.39 17.07
CA GLY A 97 -5.71 -15.72 17.67
C GLY A 97 -4.40 -16.41 18.06
N ALA A 98 -3.28 -16.04 17.43
CA ALA A 98 -1.94 -16.53 17.79
C ALA A 98 -1.36 -15.80 19.01
N THR A 99 -1.69 -14.52 19.20
CA THR A 99 -1.23 -13.72 20.35
C THR A 99 -1.97 -14.04 21.65
N HIS A 100 -3.15 -14.64 21.57
CA HIS A 100 -4.00 -15.00 22.73
C HIS A 100 -3.88 -16.48 23.17
N ARG A 101 -2.90 -17.23 22.65
CA ARG A 101 -2.53 -18.57 23.15
C ARG A 101 -1.23 -18.49 23.95
#